data_AF-A0A1H3M5Z9-F1
#
_entry.id   AF-A0A1H3M5Z9-F1
#
_cell.length_a   1.000
_cell.length_b   1.000
_cell.length_c   1.000
_cell.angle_alpha   90.00
_cell.angle_beta   90.00
_cell.angle_gamma   90.00
#
_symmetry.space_group_name_H-M   'P 1'
#
loop_
_entity.id
_entity.type
_entity.pdbx_description
1 polymer ?
#
loop_
_entity_poly.entity_id
_entity_poly.type
_entity_poly.pdbx_seq_one_letter_code
_entity_poly.pdbx_strand_id
1 'polypeptide(L)'
;MDWTIDSLDWKYNKIPVDTASAQIVQNVLAGATESQEVILMHDIHPQSVAAVPAIIKGLKEKGYEFEPYHENEHFSVNFWKDKRL
;
A
#
# COMPACT_ATOMS: atom_id res chain seq x y z
N MET A 1 6.25 3.90 12.27
CA MET A 1 5.96 2.66 11.53
C MET A 1 6.73 2.67 10.23
N ASP A 2 7.24 1.52 9.83
CA ASP A 2 7.61 1.24 8.44
C ASP A 2 6.38 0.67 7.70
N TRP A 3 6.58 -0.07 6.62
CA TRP A 3 5.53 -0.70 5.81
C TRP A 3 5.84 -2.18 5.57
N THR A 4 4.81 -2.96 5.23
CA THR A 4 4.94 -4.36 4.80
C THR A 4 4.97 -4.47 3.28
N ILE A 5 4.32 -3.56 2.57
CA ILE A 5 4.24 -3.52 1.11
C ILE A 5 4.73 -2.17 0.59
N ASP A 6 5.76 -2.18 -0.27
CA ASP A 6 6.15 -1.02 -1.05
C ASP A 6 5.44 -1.05 -2.41
N SER A 7 4.60 -0.06 -2.70
CA SER A 7 3.88 0.03 -3.98
C SER A 7 4.81 0.30 -5.18
N LEU A 8 6.01 0.81 -4.91
CA LEU A 8 6.99 1.28 -5.90
C LEU A 8 6.44 2.36 -6.84
N ASP A 9 5.44 3.13 -6.40
CA ASP A 9 4.77 4.16 -7.19
C ASP A 9 5.72 5.22 -7.78
N TRP A 10 6.80 5.53 -7.08
CA TRP A 10 7.87 6.43 -7.51
C TRP A 10 8.60 5.96 -8.79
N LYS A 11 8.62 4.65 -9.08
CA LYS A 11 9.33 4.10 -10.26
C LYS A 11 8.66 4.49 -11.58
N TYR A 12 7.38 4.82 -11.54
CA TYR A 12 6.55 5.00 -12.75
C TYR A 12 6.29 6.46 -13.11
N ASN A 13 7.05 7.40 -12.53
CA ASN A 13 6.94 8.84 -12.76
C ASN A 13 7.20 9.30 -14.23
N LYS A 14 7.65 8.40 -15.12
CA LYS A 14 8.06 8.73 -16.50
C LYS A 14 7.25 7.99 -17.58
N ILE A 15 6.16 7.32 -17.22
CA ILE A 15 5.31 6.59 -18.17
C ILE A 15 3.85 7.09 -18.04
N PRO A 16 2.96 6.77 -19.01
CA PRO A 16 1.57 7.19 -18.95
C PRO A 16 0.88 6.73 -17.65
N VAL A 17 0.07 7.61 -17.08
CA VAL A 17 -0.61 7.41 -15.79
C VAL A 17 -1.40 6.10 -15.75
N ASP A 18 -2.12 5.75 -16.82
CA ASP A 18 -2.93 4.53 -16.87
C ASP A 18 -2.08 3.25 -16.85
N THR A 19 -0.91 3.27 -17.48
CA THR A 19 0.04 2.15 -17.45
C THR A 19 0.75 2.06 -16.10
N ALA A 20 1.14 3.22 -15.55
CA ALA A 20 1.77 3.32 -14.24
C ALA A 20 0.84 2.81 -13.12
N SER A 21 -0.40 3.28 -13.10
CA SER A 21 -1.38 2.92 -12.07
C SER A 21 -1.69 1.42 -12.10
N ALA A 22 -1.84 0.83 -13.28
CA ALA A 22 -2.03 -0.62 -13.43
C ALA A 22 -0.87 -1.43 -12.82
N GLN A 23 0.37 -1.00 -13.03
CA GLN A 23 1.53 -1.68 -12.44
C GLN A 23 1.61 -1.51 -10.91
N ILE A 24 1.26 -0.34 -10.40
CA ILE A 24 1.18 -0.06 -8.94
C ILE A 24 0.12 -0.96 -8.30
N VAL A 25 -1.06 -1.08 -8.91
CA VAL A 25 -2.12 -2.00 -8.47
C VAL A 25 -1.58 -3.43 -8.39
N GLN A 26 -0.90 -3.90 -9.43
CA GLN A 26 -0.33 -5.25 -9.44
C GLN A 26 0.69 -5.46 -8.31
N ASN A 27 1.58 -4.49 -8.08
CA ASN A 27 2.59 -4.58 -7.03
C ASN A 27 1.94 -4.73 -5.65
N VAL A 28 0.93 -3.89 -5.35
CA VAL A 28 0.21 -3.93 -4.08
C VAL A 28 -0.56 -5.23 -3.92
N LEU A 29 -1.35 -5.62 -4.92
CA LEU A 29 -2.18 -6.82 -4.83
C LEU A 29 -1.34 -8.11 -4.76
N ALA A 30 -0.18 -8.15 -5.42
CA ALA A 30 0.73 -9.30 -5.32
C ALA A 30 1.41 -9.40 -3.94
N GLY A 31 1.69 -8.25 -3.30
CA GLY A 31 2.28 -8.19 -1.97
C GLY A 31 1.32 -8.48 -0.82
N ALA A 32 0.01 -8.29 -1.02
CA ALA A 32 -1.01 -8.49 0.01
C ALA A 32 -1.29 -9.99 0.26
N THR A 33 -0.57 -10.57 1.21
CA THR A 33 -0.61 -11.99 1.57
C THR A 33 -0.83 -12.26 3.05
N GLU A 34 -0.54 -11.29 3.92
CA GLU A 34 -0.67 -11.42 5.38
C GLU A 34 -2.01 -10.88 5.88
N SER A 35 -2.42 -11.25 7.10
CA SER A 35 -3.70 -10.77 7.66
C SER A 35 -3.73 -9.26 7.95
N GLN A 36 -2.58 -8.63 8.09
CA GLN A 36 -2.42 -7.20 8.32
C GLN A 36 -1.30 -6.67 7.43
N GLU A 37 -1.62 -5.65 6.64
CA GLU A 37 -0.69 -5.06 5.68
C GLU A 37 -0.65 -3.54 5.89
N VAL A 38 0.55 -2.96 5.83
CA VAL A 38 0.78 -1.51 5.81
C VAL A 38 1.43 -1.18 4.47
N ILE A 39 0.72 -0.43 3.62
CA ILE A 39 1.12 -0.17 2.25
C ILE A 39 1.72 1.24 2.15
N LEU A 40 2.96 1.34 1.65
CA LEU A 40 3.59 2.62 1.34
C LEU A 40 3.11 3.14 -0.02
N MET A 41 2.55 4.34 -0.02
CA MET A 41 2.16 5.11 -1.20
C MET A 41 2.45 6.60 -1.00
N HIS A 42 2.53 7.36 -2.09
CA HIS A 42 2.80 8.80 -2.11
C HIS A 42 1.71 9.55 -2.89
N ASP A 43 0.87 10.29 -2.18
CA ASP A 43 -0.27 11.07 -2.73
C ASP A 43 0.16 12.24 -3.64
N ILE A 44 1.42 12.66 -3.55
CA ILE A 44 2.03 13.68 -4.43
C ILE A 44 2.24 13.21 -5.88
N HIS A 45 1.97 11.94 -6.19
CA HIS A 45 2.16 11.33 -7.51
C HIS A 45 0.82 10.99 -8.18
N PRO A 46 0.49 11.55 -9.37
CA PRO A 46 -0.80 11.32 -10.03
C PRO A 46 -1.11 9.85 -10.29
N GLN A 47 -0.12 9.05 -10.66
CA GLN A 47 -0.27 7.62 -10.88
C GLN A 47 -0.55 6.83 -9.61
N SER A 48 -0.07 7.33 -8.46
CA SER A 48 -0.31 6.71 -7.15
C SER A 48 -1.77 6.89 -6.77
N VAL A 49 -2.28 8.12 -6.85
CA VAL A 49 -3.70 8.44 -6.62
C VAL A 49 -4.61 7.70 -7.61
N ALA A 50 -4.23 7.63 -8.89
CA ALA A 50 -4.99 6.90 -9.90
C ALA A 50 -5.07 5.37 -9.65
N ALA A 51 -4.10 4.79 -8.94
CA ALA A 51 -4.11 3.37 -8.58
C ALA A 51 -5.07 3.03 -7.42
N VAL A 52 -5.33 3.98 -6.52
CA VAL A 52 -6.07 3.77 -5.27
C VAL A 52 -7.44 3.10 -5.48
N PRO A 53 -8.31 3.52 -6.42
CA PRO A 53 -9.63 2.89 -6.59
C PRO A 53 -9.54 1.39 -6.91
N ALA A 54 -8.59 0.98 -7.74
CA ALA A 54 -8.40 -0.42 -8.13
C ALA A 54 -7.72 -1.23 -7.02
N ILE A 55 -6.80 -0.62 -6.25
CA ILE A 55 -6.24 -1.23 -5.04
C ILE A 55 -7.33 -1.52 -4.02
N ILE A 56 -8.20 -0.53 -3.73
CA ILE A 56 -9.32 -0.69 -2.79
C ILE A 56 -10.22 -1.83 -3.23
N LYS A 57 -10.60 -1.85 -4.50
CA LYS A 57 -11.44 -2.93 -5.05
C LYS A 57 -10.77 -4.30 -4.88
N GLY A 58 -9.53 -4.46 -5.33
CA GLY A 58 -8.84 -5.75 -5.30
C GLY A 58 -8.56 -6.26 -3.88
N LEU A 59 -8.24 -5.38 -2.94
CA LEU A 59 -8.03 -5.76 -1.54
C LEU A 59 -9.36 -6.12 -0.85
N LYS A 60 -10.46 -5.41 -1.13
CA LYS A 60 -11.79 -5.82 -0.66
C LYS A 60 -12.21 -7.18 -1.21
N GLU A 61 -11.93 -7.47 -2.48
CA GLU A 61 -12.19 -8.79 -3.08
C GLU A 61 -11.34 -9.89 -2.44
N LYS A 62 -10.17 -9.55 -1.89
CA LYS A 62 -9.33 -10.44 -1.07
C LYS A 62 -9.80 -10.57 0.39
N GLY A 63 -10.82 -9.82 0.81
CA GLY A 63 -11.37 -9.86 2.17
C GLY A 63 -10.73 -8.89 3.16
N TYR A 64 -9.93 -7.92 2.70
CA TYR A 64 -9.38 -6.88 3.56
C TYR A 64 -10.41 -5.76 3.84
N GLU A 65 -10.31 -5.20 5.03
CA GLU A 65 -10.93 -3.92 5.40
C GLU A 65 -9.87 -2.81 5.40
N PHE A 66 -10.30 -1.56 5.36
CA PHE A 66 -9.42 -0.39 5.33
C PHE A 66 -9.69 0.46 6.57
N GLU A 67 -8.69 0.55 7.44
CA GLU A 67 -8.77 1.30 8.69
C GLU A 67 -7.64 2.32 8.79
N PRO A 68 -7.89 3.52 9.35
CA PRO A 68 -6.81 4.40 9.75
C PRO A 68 -6.08 3.81 10.95
N TYR A 69 -4.84 4.25 11.16
CA TYR A 69 -4.13 3.92 12.39
C TYR A 69 -4.78 4.58 13.61
N HIS A 70 -4.87 3.82 14.71
CA HIS A 70 -5.40 4.25 16.00
C HIS A 70 -4.33 4.07 17.10
N GLU A 71 -3.93 5.15 17.78
CA GLU A 71 -2.86 5.13 18.79
C GLU A 71 -3.13 4.17 19.96
N ASN A 72 -4.39 4.00 20.33
CA ASN A 72 -4.83 3.08 21.39
C ASN A 72 -4.81 1.60 20.97
N GLU A 73 -4.62 1.32 19.69
CA GLU A 73 -4.57 -0.03 19.11
C GLU A 73 -3.23 -0.28 18.39
N HIS A 74 -2.17 0.39 18.87
CA HIS A 74 -0.84 0.30 18.28
C HIS A 74 -0.31 -1.14 18.23
N PHE A 75 0.25 -1.49 17.08
CA PHE A 75 1.04 -2.69 16.88
C PHE A 75 2.34 -2.34 16.14
N SER A 76 3.42 -3.02 16.49
CA SER A 76 4.75 -2.70 15.96
C SER A 76 4.91 -3.18 14.51
N VAL A 77 5.02 -2.22 13.59
CA VAL A 77 5.48 -2.44 12.21
C VAL A 77 6.77 -1.65 12.02
N ASN A 78 7.90 -2.36 12.07
CA ASN A 78 9.21 -1.79 11.75
C ASN A 78 10.18 -2.88 11.29
N PHE A 79 11.15 -2.52 10.46
CA PHE A 79 12.14 -3.44 9.89
C PHE A 79 13.04 -4.09 10.95
N TRP A 80 13.20 -3.45 12.10
CA TRP A 80 14.02 -3.91 13.21
C TRP A 80 13.36 -4.95 14.10
N LYS A 81 12.06 -5.24 13.88
CA LYS A 81 11.23 -6.11 14.74
C LYS A 81 11.27 -5.69 16.22
N ASP A 82 11.50 -4.41 16.48
CA ASP A 82 11.54 -3.86 17.82
C ASP A 82 10.11 -3.59 18.30
N LYS A 83 9.67 -4.33 19.33
CA LYS A 83 8.31 -4.22 19.88
C LYS A 83 8.10 -2.98 20.75
N ARG A 84 9.14 -2.17 20.95
CA ARG A 84 9.06 -0.90 21.70
C ARG A 84 8.64 0.27 20.82
N LEU A 85 8.58 0.06 19.49
CA LEU A 85 8.26 1.04 18.44
C LEU A 85 6.87 0.80 17.83
#